data_AF-T1EII0-F1
#
_entry.id   AF-T1EII0-F1
#
_cell.length_a   1.000
_cell.length_b   1.000
_cell.length_c   1.000
_cell.angle_alpha   90.00
_cell.angle_beta   90.00
_cell.angle_gamma   90.00
#
_symmetry.space_group_name_H-M   'P 1'
#
loop_
_entity.id
_entity.type
_entity.pdbx_description
1 polymer ?
#
loop_
_entity_poly.entity_id
_entity_poly.type
_entity_poly.pdbx_seq_one_letter_code
_entity_poly.pdbx_strand_id
1 'polypeptide(L)'
;LGSNYLTQLRDKIYCSSDLVVNEDYKFDPDAPISTTTKDIYKSGFLFIEGTFYNDFRHEGSIDYSLSMKEWAEERPEIVGPFKYESMDGVKFLDLTIRIGQPYLYMHQGNCEHLIIFTDLR
;
A
#
# COMPACT_ATOMS: atom_id res chain seq x y z
N LEU A 1 11.47 2.07 -19.88
CA LEU A 1 10.60 2.16 -18.69
C LEU A 1 10.01 0.78 -18.43
N GLY A 2 9.80 0.39 -17.17
CA GLY A 2 9.15 -0.89 -16.84
C GLY A 2 9.97 -1.87 -15.98
N SER A 3 11.28 -1.66 -15.83
CA SER A 3 12.12 -2.46 -14.93
C SER A 3 11.99 -2.05 -13.46
N ASN A 4 11.31 -0.93 -13.17
CA ASN A 4 11.06 -0.49 -11.80
C ASN A 4 10.11 -1.46 -11.10
N TYR A 5 10.31 -1.60 -9.80
CA TYR A 5 9.46 -2.41 -8.94
C TYR A 5 8.28 -1.63 -8.42
N LEU A 6 7.20 -2.34 -8.12
CA LEU A 6 6.00 -1.78 -7.53
C LEU A 6 6.26 -1.22 -6.12
N THR A 7 7.23 -1.80 -5.41
CA THR A 7 7.75 -1.26 -4.14
C THR A 7 8.35 0.15 -4.30
N GLN A 8 9.02 0.41 -5.43
CA GLN A 8 9.54 1.76 -5.73
C GLN A 8 8.41 2.76 -6.02
N LEU A 9 7.26 2.31 -6.57
CA LEU A 9 6.08 3.16 -6.65
C LEU A 9 5.58 3.51 -5.26
N ARG A 10 5.40 2.49 -4.40
CA ARG A 10 4.91 2.66 -3.03
C ARG A 10 5.76 3.66 -2.25
N ASP A 11 7.08 3.61 -2.41
CA ASP A 11 8.00 4.52 -1.73
C ASP A 11 7.88 5.98 -2.19
N LYS A 12 7.22 6.24 -3.34
CA LYS A 12 6.95 7.58 -3.88
C LYS A 12 5.54 8.09 -3.58
N ILE A 13 4.71 7.31 -2.92
CA ILE A 13 3.39 7.77 -2.48
C ILE A 13 3.59 8.55 -1.17
N TYR A 14 3.09 9.78 -1.17
CA TYR A 14 3.13 10.67 -0.01
C TYR A 14 1.74 10.77 0.62
N CYS A 15 1.69 10.64 1.94
CA CYS A 15 0.49 10.84 2.72
C CYS A 15 0.77 11.82 3.87
N SER A 16 -0.14 12.73 4.16
CA SER A 16 0.00 13.62 5.32
C SER A 16 0.06 12.83 6.65
N SER A 17 -0.64 11.69 6.73
CA SER A 17 -0.62 10.83 7.91
C SER A 17 0.73 10.19 8.18
N ASP A 18 1.61 10.07 7.16
CA ASP A 18 2.98 9.58 7.34
C ASP A 18 3.80 10.50 8.25
N LEU A 19 3.51 11.80 8.21
CA LEU A 19 4.29 12.85 8.89
C LEU A 19 3.89 13.02 10.36
N VAL A 20 2.83 12.34 10.81
CA VAL A 20 2.38 12.43 12.19
C VAL A 20 3.45 11.83 13.10
N VAL A 21 3.86 12.59 14.11
CA VAL A 21 4.87 12.15 15.08
C VAL A 21 4.14 11.49 16.25
N ASN A 22 4.55 10.27 16.60
CA ASN A 22 3.87 9.44 17.60
C ASN A 22 4.52 9.52 19.00
N GLU A 23 5.47 10.43 19.20
CA GLU A 23 6.14 10.63 20.47
C GLU A 23 5.50 11.77 21.27
N ASP A 24 5.42 11.58 22.58
CA ASP A 24 4.78 12.52 23.50
C ASP A 24 5.83 13.58 23.92
N TYR A 25 6.01 14.65 23.12
CA TYR A 25 6.97 15.75 23.37
C TYR A 25 6.57 16.71 24.50
N LYS A 26 5.68 16.28 25.41
CA LYS A 26 5.15 17.16 26.48
C LYS A 26 6.25 17.74 27.37
N PHE A 27 7.40 17.08 27.47
CA PHE A 27 8.49 17.46 28.36
C PHE A 27 9.67 18.14 27.66
N ASP A 28 9.75 18.05 26.33
CA ASP A 28 10.79 18.70 25.52
C ASP A 28 10.24 19.01 24.11
N PRO A 29 9.59 20.17 23.92
CA PRO A 29 8.99 20.56 22.65
C PRO A 29 10.00 20.82 21.53
N ASP A 30 11.26 21.07 21.89
CA ASP A 30 12.35 21.38 20.94
C ASP A 30 13.16 20.13 20.57
N ALA A 31 12.80 18.96 21.11
CA ALA A 31 13.46 17.72 20.77
C ALA A 31 13.32 17.42 19.26
N PRO A 32 14.37 16.88 18.62
CA PRO A 32 14.29 16.51 17.22
C PRO A 32 13.27 15.39 17.02
N ILE A 33 12.47 15.51 15.96
CA ILE A 33 11.53 14.47 15.55
C ILE A 33 12.34 13.22 15.20
N SER A 34 12.17 12.16 15.99
CA SER A 34 12.96 10.94 15.86
C SER A 34 12.26 9.85 15.03
N THR A 35 10.93 9.74 15.19
CA THR A 35 10.14 8.63 14.63
C THR A 35 8.78 9.12 14.15
N THR A 36 8.48 8.90 12.89
CA THR A 36 7.18 9.23 12.29
C THR A 36 6.25 8.03 12.24
N THR A 37 4.97 8.28 11.97
CA THR A 37 3.95 7.24 11.77
C THR A 37 4.32 6.31 10.61
N LYS A 38 4.99 6.84 9.57
CA LYS A 38 5.54 6.02 8.48
C LYS A 38 6.60 5.02 8.93
N ASP A 39 7.40 5.39 9.93
CA ASP A 39 8.45 4.53 10.49
C ASP A 39 7.88 3.41 11.36
N ILE A 40 6.69 3.61 11.92
CA ILE A 40 6.01 2.64 12.80
C ILE A 40 5.09 1.73 11.97
N TYR A 41 4.24 2.31 11.13
CA TYR A 41 3.20 1.58 10.38
C TYR A 41 3.63 1.38 8.93
N LYS A 42 4.49 0.38 8.72
CA LYS A 42 5.09 0.12 7.41
C LYS A 42 4.24 -0.72 6.47
N SER A 43 3.19 -1.35 6.99
CA SER A 43 2.28 -2.23 6.26
C SER A 43 1.39 -1.46 5.28
N GLY A 44 1.06 -2.09 4.17
CA GLY A 44 0.13 -1.56 3.18
C GLY A 44 0.02 -2.46 1.96
N PHE A 45 -0.94 -2.18 1.08
CA PHE A 45 -1.08 -2.89 -0.18
C PHE A 45 -1.48 -1.97 -1.33
N LEU A 46 -1.15 -2.40 -2.54
CA LEU A 46 -1.70 -1.86 -3.78
C LEU A 46 -2.74 -2.84 -4.33
N PHE A 47 -3.94 -2.37 -4.64
CA PHE A 47 -4.97 -3.17 -5.30
C PHE A 47 -5.12 -2.74 -6.75
N ILE A 48 -4.63 -3.61 -7.66
CA ILE A 48 -4.54 -3.35 -9.10
C ILE A 48 -5.12 -4.56 -9.85
N GLU A 49 -6.08 -4.33 -10.75
CA GLU A 49 -6.77 -5.35 -11.56
C GLU A 49 -7.13 -6.64 -10.77
N GLY A 50 -7.81 -6.47 -9.63
CA GLY A 50 -8.27 -7.61 -8.82
C GLY A 50 -7.17 -8.32 -8.01
N THR A 51 -5.97 -7.74 -7.92
CA THR A 51 -4.83 -8.31 -7.17
C THR A 51 -4.41 -7.38 -6.05
N PHE A 52 -4.37 -7.91 -4.82
CA PHE A 52 -3.78 -7.27 -3.65
C PHE A 52 -2.28 -7.57 -3.62
N TYR A 53 -1.48 -6.56 -3.94
CA TYR A 53 -0.02 -6.58 -3.80
C TYR A 53 0.36 -6.06 -2.42
N ASN A 54 0.53 -6.96 -1.46
CA ASN A 54 0.85 -6.64 -0.07
C ASN A 54 2.34 -6.35 0.10
N ASP A 55 2.69 -5.26 0.80
CA ASP A 55 4.07 -4.94 1.10
C ASP A 55 4.55 -5.67 2.35
N PHE A 56 5.28 -6.77 2.14
CA PHE A 56 5.86 -7.59 3.19
C PHE A 56 7.38 -7.37 3.37
N ARG A 57 7.93 -6.26 2.86
CA ARG A 57 9.39 -5.99 2.93
C ARG A 57 9.93 -5.84 4.35
N HIS A 58 9.07 -5.57 5.33
CA HIS A 58 9.48 -5.35 6.72
C HIS A 58 9.03 -6.51 7.61
N GLU A 59 9.89 -6.89 8.56
CA GLU A 59 9.51 -7.83 9.60
C GLU A 59 8.31 -7.29 10.40
N GLY A 60 7.33 -8.15 10.68
CA GLY A 60 6.09 -7.77 11.36
C GLY A 60 5.06 -7.05 10.49
N SER A 61 5.23 -7.00 9.16
CA SER A 61 4.21 -6.46 8.25
C SER A 61 2.88 -7.19 8.41
N ILE A 62 1.80 -6.42 8.45
CA ILE A 62 0.43 -6.89 8.64
C ILE A 62 -0.24 -6.98 7.27
N ASP A 63 -0.86 -8.12 6.97
CA ASP A 63 -1.70 -8.27 5.79
C ASP A 63 -3.07 -7.62 6.03
N TYR A 64 -3.22 -6.37 5.58
CA TYR A 64 -4.51 -5.67 5.67
C TYR A 64 -5.57 -6.22 4.71
N SER A 65 -5.17 -6.96 3.67
CA SER A 65 -6.09 -7.55 2.70
C SER A 65 -6.78 -8.81 3.22
N LEU A 66 -6.31 -9.39 4.33
CA LEU A 66 -6.82 -10.65 4.89
C LEU A 66 -8.33 -10.61 5.17
N SER A 67 -8.84 -9.53 5.78
CA SER A 67 -10.28 -9.41 6.06
C SER A 67 -11.13 -9.40 4.78
N MET A 68 -10.62 -8.76 3.72
CA MET A 68 -11.27 -8.74 2.41
C MET A 68 -11.20 -10.11 1.74
N LYS A 69 -10.08 -10.83 1.92
CA LYS A 69 -9.91 -12.20 1.46
C LYS A 69 -10.95 -13.13 2.06
N GLU A 70 -11.04 -13.17 3.38
CA GLU A 70 -11.99 -14.00 4.10
C GLU A 70 -13.43 -13.68 3.67
N TRP A 71 -13.77 -12.39 3.56
CA TRP A 71 -15.10 -11.97 3.13
C TRP A 71 -15.44 -12.35 1.68
N ALA A 72 -14.48 -12.24 0.75
CA ALA A 72 -14.66 -12.58 -0.66
C ALA A 72 -14.70 -14.10 -0.90
N GLU A 73 -13.91 -14.89 -0.17
CA GLU A 73 -13.89 -16.36 -0.27
C GLU A 73 -15.21 -17.01 0.16
N GLU A 74 -15.96 -16.37 1.06
CA GLU A 74 -17.32 -16.81 1.42
C GLU A 74 -18.37 -16.53 0.33
N ARG A 75 -18.09 -15.64 -0.64
CA ARG A 75 -19.06 -15.14 -1.63
C ARG A 75 -18.45 -14.96 -3.03
N PRO A 76 -17.77 -15.99 -3.58
CA PRO A 76 -17.01 -15.85 -4.83
C PRO A 76 -17.87 -15.48 -6.04
N GLU A 77 -19.17 -15.83 -6.04
CA GLU A 77 -20.13 -15.47 -7.08
C GLU A 77 -20.60 -14.01 -7.04
N ILE A 78 -20.38 -13.31 -5.92
CA ILE A 78 -20.78 -11.91 -5.72
C ILE A 78 -19.55 -11.00 -5.78
N VAL A 79 -18.43 -11.43 -5.21
CA VAL A 79 -17.20 -10.65 -5.08
C VAL A 79 -15.99 -11.52 -5.37
N GLY A 80 -15.15 -11.02 -6.29
CA GLY A 80 -13.94 -11.71 -6.72
C GLY A 80 -14.15 -12.54 -7.99
N PRO A 81 -13.27 -13.52 -8.26
CA PRO A 81 -12.11 -13.91 -7.46
C PRO A 81 -11.03 -12.81 -7.44
N PHE A 82 -10.36 -12.66 -6.29
CA PHE A 82 -9.20 -11.79 -6.14
C PHE A 82 -7.92 -12.60 -5.96
N LYS A 83 -6.79 -11.99 -6.29
CA LYS A 83 -5.45 -12.53 -6.03
C LYS A 83 -4.79 -11.79 -4.89
N TYR A 84 -3.89 -12.47 -4.20
CA TYR A 84 -3.15 -11.95 -3.04
C TYR A 84 -1.69 -12.33 -3.22
N GLU A 85 -0.84 -11.35 -3.45
CA GLU A 85 0.56 -11.54 -3.81
C GLU A 85 1.45 -10.61 -2.99
N SER A 86 2.73 -10.98 -2.83
CA SER A 86 3.73 -10.05 -2.32
C SER A 86 4.01 -8.98 -3.36
N MET A 87 4.10 -7.72 -2.92
CA MET A 87 4.56 -6.61 -3.76
C MET A 87 6.05 -6.73 -4.10
N ASP A 88 6.81 -7.45 -3.27
CA ASP A 88 8.25 -7.59 -3.45
C ASP A 88 8.57 -8.37 -4.74
N GLY A 89 9.50 -7.84 -5.53
CA GLY A 89 9.89 -8.41 -6.82
C GLY A 89 8.94 -8.13 -8.00
N VAL A 90 7.74 -7.59 -7.78
CA VAL A 90 6.77 -7.27 -8.86
C VAL A 90 7.23 -6.01 -9.60
N LYS A 91 7.37 -6.08 -10.92
CA LYS A 91 7.71 -4.94 -11.77
C LYS A 91 6.47 -4.35 -12.44
N PHE A 92 6.57 -3.11 -12.90
CA PHE A 92 5.51 -2.50 -13.69
C PHE A 92 5.18 -3.28 -14.97
N LEU A 93 6.17 -3.96 -15.57
CA LEU A 93 5.93 -4.81 -16.75
C LEU A 93 5.14 -6.09 -16.45
N ASP A 94 5.08 -6.49 -15.18
CA ASP A 94 4.32 -7.66 -14.75
C ASP A 94 2.84 -7.30 -14.52
N LEU A 95 2.52 -6.00 -14.49
CA LEU A 95 1.17 -5.52 -14.25
C LEU A 95 0.35 -5.45 -15.54
N THR A 96 -0.90 -5.90 -15.45
CA THR A 96 -1.96 -5.47 -16.37
C THR A 96 -2.60 -4.22 -15.78
N ILE A 97 -2.70 -3.14 -16.56
CA ILE A 97 -3.32 -1.88 -16.13
C ILE A 97 -4.15 -1.27 -17.26
N ARG A 98 -5.15 -0.48 -16.87
CA ARG A 98 -5.99 0.34 -17.74
C ARG A 98 -5.69 1.80 -17.47
N ILE A 99 -5.42 2.56 -18.53
CA ILE A 99 -5.14 3.99 -18.41
C ILE A 99 -6.41 4.75 -18.06
N GLY A 100 -6.30 5.67 -17.10
CA GLY A 100 -7.41 6.42 -16.54
C GLY A 100 -8.23 5.66 -15.49
N GLN A 101 -7.97 4.36 -15.27
CA GLN A 101 -8.64 3.59 -14.21
C GLN A 101 -8.02 3.92 -12.85
N PRO A 102 -8.83 4.24 -11.82
CA PRO A 102 -8.34 4.34 -10.45
C PRO A 102 -8.07 2.96 -9.86
N TYR A 103 -6.91 2.86 -9.23
CA TYR A 103 -6.45 1.76 -8.38
C TYR A 103 -6.27 2.26 -6.95
N LEU A 104 -6.19 1.35 -5.98
CA LEU A 104 -6.14 1.70 -4.56
C LEU A 104 -4.75 1.43 -3.98
N TYR A 105 -4.23 2.36 -3.20
CA TYR A 105 -3.21 2.12 -2.19
C TYR A 105 -3.82 2.31 -0.81
N MET A 106 -3.65 1.33 0.07
CA MET A 106 -4.10 1.41 1.46
C MET A 106 -2.93 1.19 2.40
N HIS A 107 -2.80 2.04 3.42
CA HIS A 107 -1.77 1.94 4.45
C HIS A 107 -2.30 2.41 5.81
N GLN A 108 -1.53 2.19 6.87
CA GLN A 108 -1.90 2.53 8.25
C GLN A 108 -3.26 1.94 8.70
N GLY A 109 -3.74 0.87 8.05
CA GLY A 109 -4.96 0.15 8.38
C GLY A 109 -6.28 0.77 7.90
N ASN A 110 -6.30 2.04 7.52
CA ASN A 110 -7.52 2.71 7.02
C ASN A 110 -7.27 3.92 6.11
N CYS A 111 -6.02 4.25 5.80
CA CYS A 111 -5.71 5.40 4.97
C CYS A 111 -5.65 4.98 3.49
N GLU A 112 -6.61 5.45 2.70
CA GLU A 112 -6.83 5.07 1.31
C GLU A 112 -6.41 6.18 0.34
N HIS A 113 -5.70 5.81 -0.72
CA HIS A 113 -5.23 6.70 -1.78
C HIS A 113 -5.57 6.11 -3.14
N LEU A 114 -6.17 6.92 -4.01
CA LEU A 114 -6.39 6.53 -5.39
C LEU A 114 -5.15 6.81 -6.24
N ILE A 115 -4.76 5.83 -7.05
CA ILE A 115 -3.66 5.91 -8.00
C ILE A 115 -4.23 5.74 -9.39
N ILE A 116 -3.91 6.67 -10.28
CA ILE A 116 -4.36 6.63 -11.66
C ILE A 116 -3.12 6.66 -12.55
N PHE A 117 -2.97 5.65 -13.40
CA PHE A 117 -2.01 5.69 -14.50
C PHE A 117 -2.60 6.53 -15.62
N THR A 118 -1.97 7.66 -15.92
CA THR A 118 -2.49 8.61 -16.92
C THR A 118 -1.86 8.43 -18.30
N ASP A 119 -0.69 7.79 -18.39
CA ASP A 119 0.12 7.70 -19.60
C ASP A 119 1.13 6.54 -19.51
N LEU A 120 1.50 5.96 -20.66
CA LEU A 120 2.55 4.94 -20.81
C LEU A 120 3.54 5.42 -21.87
N ARG A 121 4.73 5.84 -21.46
CA ARG A 121 5.83 6.29 -22.33
C ARG A 121 7.09 5.48 -22.10
#